data_AF-A0A1S3HXI2-F1
#
_entry.id   AF-A0A1S3HXI2-F1
#
_cell.length_a   1.000
_cell.length_b   1.000
_cell.length_c   1.000
_cell.angle_alpha   90.00
_cell.angle_beta   90.00
_cell.angle_gamma   90.00
#
_symmetry.space_group_name_H-M   'P 1'
#
loop_
_entity.id
_entity.type
_entity.pdbx_description
1 polymer ?
#
loop_
_entity_poly.entity_id
_entity_poly.type
_entity_poly.pdbx_seq_one_letter_code
_entity_poly.pdbx_strand_id
1 'polypeptide(L)'
;MSSAPSQDNYRTRYTILVGGVMNFPREDFLKLNGYSNEFWGWGGEDDDMAYRMKASAMDFERVPPEIGRYTSLIHGDRDKNPRRMALLQGSKKRQAKDGVSSLPYRLLSSSNEKLYTHLLVAV
;
A
#
# COMPACT_ATOMS: atom_id res chain seq x y z
N MET A 1 -5.05 -10.34 0.97
CA MET A 1 -5.32 -8.95 1.42
C MET A 1 -6.40 -8.92 2.49
N SER A 2 -6.49 -7.84 3.29
CA SER A 2 -7.55 -7.68 4.28
C SER A 2 -8.90 -7.55 3.59
N SER A 3 -9.79 -8.51 3.83
CA SER A 3 -11.04 -8.65 3.10
C SER A 3 -12.24 -8.08 3.86
N ALA A 4 -12.25 -8.17 5.19
CA ALA A 4 -13.37 -7.75 6.02
C ALA A 4 -12.91 -6.93 7.24
N PRO A 5 -12.55 -5.65 7.08
CA PRO A 5 -12.20 -4.79 8.21
C PRO A 5 -13.45 -4.26 8.94
N SER A 6 -13.37 -4.14 10.27
CA SER A 6 -14.48 -3.70 11.11
C SER A 6 -14.95 -2.27 10.81
N GLN A 7 -14.04 -1.37 10.41
CA GLN A 7 -14.37 0.01 10.01
C GLN A 7 -15.30 0.09 8.78
N ASP A 8 -15.36 -0.98 7.97
CA ASP A 8 -16.22 -1.10 6.80
C ASP A 8 -17.33 -2.14 7.02
N ASN A 9 -17.74 -2.35 8.28
CA ASN A 9 -18.75 -3.34 8.67
C ASN A 9 -18.45 -4.76 8.15
N TYR A 10 -17.18 -5.16 8.18
CA TYR A 10 -16.70 -6.46 7.71
C TYR A 10 -16.98 -6.71 6.21
N ARG A 11 -17.00 -5.65 5.39
CA ARG A 11 -17.18 -5.72 3.94
C ARG A 11 -16.03 -5.05 3.21
N THR A 12 -15.68 -5.55 2.04
CA THR A 12 -14.76 -4.85 1.14
C THR A 12 -15.46 -3.63 0.55
N ARG A 13 -14.90 -2.43 0.74
CA ARG A 13 -15.52 -1.16 0.31
C ARG A 13 -15.67 -1.04 -1.22
N TYR A 14 -14.69 -1.53 -1.98
CA TYR A 14 -14.71 -1.59 -3.45
C TYR A 14 -13.73 -2.64 -3.97
N THR A 15 -13.97 -3.16 -5.17
CA THR A 15 -13.32 -4.39 -5.70
C THR A 15 -11.81 -4.31 -5.77
N ILE A 16 -11.25 -3.16 -6.16
CA ILE A 16 -9.80 -2.95 -6.35
C ILE A 16 -9.06 -2.56 -5.07
N LEU A 17 -9.71 -2.50 -3.91
CA LEU A 17 -9.09 -2.05 -2.66
C LEU A 17 -8.00 -3.03 -2.18
N VAL A 18 -6.73 -2.74 -2.42
CA VAL A 18 -5.63 -3.62 -1.96
C VAL A 18 -5.05 -3.21 -0.59
N GLY A 19 -5.59 -2.14 0.00
CA GLY A 19 -5.12 -1.56 1.26
C GLY A 19 -5.45 -2.35 2.53
N GLY A 20 -4.89 -1.88 3.64
CA GLY A 20 -4.99 -2.51 4.96
C GLY A 20 -3.83 -3.48 5.20
N VAL A 21 -4.06 -4.78 4.98
CA VAL A 21 -3.01 -5.82 5.09
C VAL A 21 -2.89 -6.54 3.76
N MET A 22 -1.69 -6.58 3.19
CA MET A 22 -1.40 -7.30 1.95
C MET A 22 -0.14 -8.15 2.11
N ASN A 23 -0.10 -9.28 1.41
CA ASN A 23 1.08 -10.13 1.30
C ASN A 23 1.50 -10.17 -0.17
N PHE A 24 2.80 -10.11 -0.42
CA PHE A 24 3.38 -10.04 -1.75
C PHE A 24 4.60 -10.97 -1.84
N PRO A 25 4.67 -11.87 -2.83
CA PRO A 25 5.94 -12.49 -3.18
C PRO A 25 6.98 -11.41 -3.53
N ARG A 26 8.21 -11.58 -3.04
CA ARG A 26 9.30 -10.61 -3.28
C ARG A 26 9.46 -10.30 -4.77
N GLU A 27 9.42 -11.33 -5.59
CA GLU A 27 9.63 -11.27 -7.03
C GLU A 27 8.56 -10.40 -7.71
N ASP A 28 7.30 -10.62 -7.34
CA ASP A 28 6.16 -9.85 -7.82
C ASP A 28 6.23 -8.39 -7.38
N PHE A 29 6.58 -8.14 -6.11
CA PHE A 29 6.75 -6.78 -5.61
C PHE A 29 7.84 -6.02 -6.39
N LEU A 30 8.97 -6.66 -6.66
CA LEU A 30 10.05 -6.07 -7.45
C LEU A 30 9.67 -5.89 -8.92
N LYS A 31 8.91 -6.82 -9.52
CA LYS A 31 8.39 -6.70 -10.89
C LYS A 31 7.49 -5.47 -11.05
N LEU A 32 6.74 -5.11 -10.00
CA LEU A 32 5.91 -3.91 -9.98
C LEU A 32 6.69 -2.61 -9.74
N ASN A 33 7.99 -2.69 -9.46
CA ASN A 33 8.79 -1.63 -8.88
C ASN A 33 8.28 -1.16 -7.50
N GLY A 34 7.58 -2.02 -6.76
CA GLY A 34 6.96 -1.71 -5.47
C GLY A 34 5.95 -0.54 -5.50
N TYR A 35 5.71 0.03 -4.32
CA TYR A 35 4.82 1.18 -4.14
C TYR A 35 5.41 2.47 -4.71
N SER A 36 4.54 3.44 -4.98
CA SER A 36 4.90 4.79 -5.40
C SER A 36 5.48 5.62 -4.25
N ASN A 37 6.53 6.41 -4.52
CA ASN A 37 7.13 7.33 -3.56
C ASN A 37 6.48 8.74 -3.57
N GLU A 38 5.44 8.94 -4.39
CA GLU A 38 4.86 10.27 -4.66
C GLU A 38 3.62 10.58 -3.81
N PHE A 39 3.10 9.61 -3.06
CA PHE A 39 1.88 9.79 -2.26
C PHE A 39 2.20 10.34 -0.87
N TRP A 40 2.25 11.68 -0.78
CA TRP A 40 2.39 12.42 0.48
C TRP A 40 1.03 12.94 0.97
N GLY A 41 0.66 12.55 2.20
CA GLY A 41 -0.69 12.75 2.74
C GLY A 41 -1.58 11.51 2.52
N TRP A 42 -2.86 11.60 2.88
CA TRP A 42 -3.74 10.43 2.90
C TRP A 42 -4.40 10.13 1.55
N GLY A 43 -4.27 8.87 1.12
CA GLY A 43 -5.13 8.20 0.15
C GLY A 43 -4.61 8.14 -1.29
N GLY A 44 -4.91 7.02 -1.95
CA GLY A 44 -4.66 6.73 -3.36
C GLY A 44 -3.40 5.89 -3.62
N GLU A 45 -2.55 5.68 -2.62
CA GLU A 45 -1.33 4.86 -2.73
C GLU A 45 -1.65 3.39 -2.97
N ASP A 46 -2.66 2.85 -2.29
CA ASP A 46 -3.12 1.47 -2.48
C ASP A 46 -3.82 1.31 -3.83
N ASP A 47 -4.60 2.30 -4.25
CA ASP A 47 -5.23 2.31 -5.58
C ASP A 47 -4.17 2.36 -6.70
N ASP A 48 -3.07 3.12 -6.50
CA ASP A 48 -1.93 3.14 -7.43
C ASP A 48 -1.27 1.76 -7.53
N MET A 49 -1.09 1.06 -6.40
CA MET A 49 -0.60 -0.32 -6.41
C MET A 49 -1.53 -1.25 -7.19
N ALA A 50 -2.86 -1.15 -6.99
CA ALA A 50 -3.82 -1.94 -7.77
C ALA A 50 -3.72 -1.65 -9.29
N TYR A 51 -3.48 -0.39 -9.67
CA TYR A 51 -3.26 -0.01 -11.07
C TYR A 51 -1.93 -0.53 -11.63
N ARG A 52 -0.86 -0.54 -10.84
CA ARG A 52 0.43 -1.17 -11.22
C ARG A 52 0.29 -2.67 -11.46
N MET A 53 -0.43 -3.37 -10.58
CA MET A 53 -0.75 -4.79 -10.73
C MET A 53 -1.49 -5.05 -12.05
N LYS A 54 -2.59 -4.31 -12.26
CA LYS A 54 -3.38 -4.40 -13.49
C LYS A 54 -2.56 -4.09 -14.75
N ALA A 55 -1.71 -3.05 -14.71
CA ALA A 55 -0.84 -2.68 -15.82
C ALA A 55 0.22 -3.75 -16.14
N SER A 56 0.56 -4.59 -15.16
CA SER A 56 1.52 -5.69 -15.25
C SER A 56 0.86 -7.06 -15.44
N ALA A 57 -0.45 -7.08 -15.75
CA ALA A 57 -1.27 -8.29 -15.88
C ALA A 57 -1.18 -9.23 -14.67
N MET A 58 -1.14 -8.64 -13.47
CA MET A 58 -1.11 -9.34 -12.20
C MET A 58 -2.46 -9.16 -11.49
N ASP A 59 -3.04 -10.26 -11.05
CA ASP A 59 -4.24 -10.29 -10.22
C ASP A 59 -3.88 -10.49 -8.75
N PHE A 60 -4.88 -10.34 -7.88
CA PHE A 60 -4.77 -10.57 -6.45
C PHE A 60 -5.92 -11.45 -5.95
N GLU A 61 -5.70 -12.05 -4.78
CA GLU A 61 -6.72 -12.82 -4.09
C GLU A 61 -7.05 -12.19 -2.73
N ARG A 62 -8.30 -12.44 -2.30
CA ARG A 62 -8.78 -12.05 -0.98
C ARG A 62 -9.09 -13.31 -0.19
N VAL A 63 -8.67 -13.29 1.08
CA VAL A 63 -9.09 -14.31 2.04
C VAL A 63 -10.62 -14.21 2.19
N PRO A 64 -11.36 -15.33 2.24
CA PRO A 64 -12.81 -15.30 2.43
C PRO A 64 -13.21 -14.46 3.66
N PRO A 65 -14.27 -13.63 3.58
CA PRO A 65 -14.63 -12.69 4.63
C PRO A 65 -15.02 -13.35 5.96
N GLU A 66 -15.33 -14.65 5.95
CA GLU A 66 -15.62 -15.46 7.13
C GLU A 66 -14.38 -15.66 8.02
N ILE A 67 -13.20 -15.77 7.41
CA ILE A 67 -11.92 -16.01 8.09
C ILE A 67 -10.94 -14.82 7.95
N GLY A 68 -11.26 -13.83 7.12
CA GLY A 68 -10.46 -12.63 6.87
C GLY A 68 -10.98 -11.39 7.59
N ARG A 69 -11.52 -11.54 8.81
CA ARG A 69 -12.02 -10.42 9.62
C ARG A 69 -10.88 -9.71 10.35
N TYR A 70 -10.84 -8.39 10.25
CA TYR A 70 -9.85 -7.53 10.91
C TYR A 70 -10.54 -6.53 11.83
N THR A 71 -9.99 -6.33 13.02
CA THR A 71 -10.41 -5.24 13.91
C THR A 71 -9.54 -4.02 13.65
N SER A 72 -10.12 -2.96 13.10
CA SER A 72 -9.45 -1.68 12.91
C SER A 72 -9.31 -0.95 14.24
N LEU A 73 -8.13 -0.40 14.51
CA LEU A 73 -7.96 0.56 15.60
C LEU A 73 -8.67 1.87 15.23
N ILE A 74 -9.22 2.56 16.23
CA ILE A 74 -9.91 3.84 16.03
C ILE A 74 -8.88 4.89 15.61
N HIS A 75 -9.19 5.62 14.53
CA HIS A 75 -8.35 6.71 14.02
C HIS A 75 -9.22 7.91 13.62
N GLY A 76 -8.64 9.11 13.71
CA GLY A 76 -9.28 10.36 13.30
C GLY A 76 -9.04 10.70 11.83
N ASP A 77 -9.63 11.81 11.39
CA ASP A 77 -9.45 12.32 10.04
C ASP A 77 -8.00 12.66 9.73
N ARG A 78 -7.64 12.55 8.44
CA ARG A 78 -6.29 12.84 7.93
C ARG A 78 -6.35 13.76 6.72
N ASP A 79 -5.35 14.62 6.59
CA ASP A 79 -5.21 15.50 5.44
C ASP A 79 -5.02 14.68 4.17
N LYS A 80 -5.98 14.83 3.25
CA LYS A 80 -5.97 14.10 1.98
C LYS A 80 -4.87 14.66 1.09
N ASN A 81 -4.16 13.78 0.40
CA ASN A 81 -3.24 14.20 -0.66
C ASN A 81 -4.04 14.93 -1.75
N PRO A 82 -3.80 16.23 -2.01
CA PRO A 82 -4.58 16.99 -3.00
C PRO A 82 -4.25 16.56 -4.44
N ARG A 83 -3.09 15.93 -4.67
CA ARG A 83 -2.63 15.45 -5.98
C ARG A 83 -2.99 14.00 -6.28
N ARG A 84 -3.61 13.27 -5.34
CA ARG A 84 -3.89 11.83 -5.48
C ARG A 84 -4.57 11.43 -6.80
N MET A 85 -5.53 12.22 -7.28
CA MET A 85 -6.23 11.93 -8.54
C MET A 85 -5.31 12.07 -9.76
N ALA A 86 -4.46 13.10 -9.79
CA ALA A 86 -3.48 13.29 -10.85
C ALA A 86 -2.39 12.21 -10.81
N LEU A 87 -1.93 11.82 -9.61
CA LEU A 87 -0.97 10.74 -9.42
C LEU A 87 -1.51 9.40 -9.93
N LEU A 88 -2.77 9.09 -9.61
CA LEU A 88 -3.47 7.87 -10.07
C LEU A 88 -3.63 7.82 -11.59
N GLN A 89 -4.02 8.93 -12.22
CA GLN A 89 -4.09 9.01 -13.69
C GLN A 89 -2.74 8.75 -14.35
N GLY A 90 -1.64 9.14 -13.68
CA GLY A 90 -0.27 8.92 -14.14
C GLY A 90 0.33 7.56 -13.79
N SER A 91 -0.35 6.72 -13.00
CA SER A 91 0.22 5.51 -12.36
C SER A 91 1.07 4.65 -13.31
N LYS A 92 0.47 4.14 -14.40
CA LYS A 92 1.15 3.30 -15.40
C LYS A 92 2.37 3.97 -16.04
N LYS A 93 2.32 5.29 -16.27
CA LYS A 93 3.45 6.02 -16.88
C LYS A 93 4.61 6.19 -15.91
N ARG A 94 4.32 6.32 -14.62
CA ARG A 94 5.32 6.58 -13.58
C ARG A 94 5.95 5.29 -13.04
N GLN A 95 5.23 4.17 -13.05
CA GLN A 95 5.64 2.89 -12.44
C GLN A 95 7.11 2.50 -12.70
N ALA A 96 7.60 2.63 -13.93
CA ALA A 96 8.97 2.25 -14.28
C ALA A 96 10.07 3.17 -13.69
N LYS A 97 9.71 4.38 -13.23
CA LYS A 97 10.64 5.41 -12.73
C LYS A 97 10.39 5.81 -11.28
N ASP A 98 9.23 5.43 -10.73
CA ASP A 98 8.81 5.75 -9.38
C ASP A 98 8.51 4.47 -8.60
N GLY A 99 9.36 4.16 -7.64
CA GLY A 99 9.16 3.10 -6.68
C GLY A 99 10.46 2.64 -6.04
N VAL A 100 10.65 1.33 -5.85
CA VAL A 100 11.86 0.77 -5.21
C VAL A 100 13.14 1.23 -5.90
N SER A 101 13.14 1.27 -7.23
CA SER A 101 14.30 1.69 -8.02
C SER A 101 14.72 3.15 -7.82
N SER A 102 13.84 3.99 -7.27
CA SER A 102 14.06 5.43 -7.12
C SER A 102 13.85 5.94 -5.70
N LEU A 103 13.67 5.05 -4.72
CA LEU A 103 13.38 5.38 -3.32
C LEU A 103 14.56 6.12 -2.67
N PRO A 104 14.43 7.43 -2.38
CA PRO A 104 15.44 8.15 -1.63
C PRO A 104 15.16 7.95 -0.13
N TYR A 105 16.12 7.41 0.61
CA TYR A 105 16.04 7.37 2.06
C TYR A 105 17.42 7.36 2.69
N ARG A 106 17.48 7.76 3.96
CA ARG A 106 18.68 7.62 4.80
C ARG A 106 18.31 6.95 6.11
N LEU A 107 18.98 5.85 6.42
CA LEU A 107 18.87 5.20 7.74
C LEU A 107 19.51 6.11 8.80
N LEU A 108 18.74 6.50 9.80
CA LEU A 108 19.20 7.32 10.92
C LEU A 108 19.64 6.45 12.10
N SER A 109 18.86 5.41 12.42
CA SER A 109 19.19 4.44 13.46
C SER A 109 18.50 3.09 13.21
N SER A 110 19.09 2.05 13.81
CA SER A 110 18.56 0.69 13.81
C SER A 110 18.72 0.11 15.21
N SER A 111 17.63 -0.33 15.85
CA SER A 111 17.67 -1.04 17.14
C SER A 111 16.91 -2.36 17.07
N ASN A 112 17.44 -3.37 17.74
CA ASN A 112 16.77 -4.66 17.91
C ASN A 112 16.10 -4.66 19.29
N GLU A 113 14.77 -4.61 19.29
CA GLU A 113 13.96 -4.77 20.49
C GLU A 113 13.59 -6.24 20.69
N LYS A 114 13.06 -6.56 21.87
CA LYS A 114 12.68 -7.95 22.21
C LYS A 114 11.65 -8.56 21.25
N LEU A 115 10.80 -7.75 20.63
CA LEU A 115 9.66 -8.20 19.82
C LEU A 115 9.68 -7.68 18.38
N TYR A 116 10.57 -6.77 18.03
CA TYR A 116 10.65 -6.15 16.71
C TYR A 116 12.01 -5.49 16.46
N THR A 117 12.32 -5.23 15.19
CA THR A 117 13.44 -4.35 14.81
C THR A 117 12.87 -2.98 14.46
N HIS A 118 13.43 -1.93 15.05
CA HIS A 118 13.04 -0.55 14.76
C HIS A 118 14.06 0.08 13.81
N LEU A 119 13.58 0.55 12.65
CA LEU A 119 14.38 1.30 11.69
C LEU A 119 13.85 2.73 11.61
N LEU A 120 14.66 3.70 12.04
CA LEU A 120 14.33 5.11 11.90
C LEU A 120 14.95 5.64 10.59
N VAL A 121 14.12 6.17 9.70
CA VAL A 121 14.55 6.66 8.38
C VAL A 121 14.18 8.13 8.18
N ALA A 122 15.03 8.85 7.45
CA ALA A 122 14.68 10.11 6.81
C ALA A 122 14.26 9.82 5.36
N VAL A 123 13.08 10.27 5.00
CA VAL A 123 12.47 10.20 3.66
C VAL A 123 12.25 11.59 3.11
#